data_AF-A0A538PSR3-F1
#
_entry.id   AF-A0A538PSR3-F1
#
_cell.length_a   1.000
_cell.length_b   1.000
_cell.length_c   1.000
_cell.angle_alpha   90.00
_cell.angle_beta   90.00
_cell.angle_gamma   90.00
#
_symmetry.space_group_name_H-M   'P 1'
#
loop_
_entity.id
_entity.type
_entity.pdbx_description
1 polymer ?
#
loop_
_entity_poly.entity_id
_entity_poly.type
_entity_poly.pdbx_seq_one_letter_code
_entity_poly.pdbx_strand_id
1 'polypeptide(L)'
;MKSWDLLLEWMTQLGSGAWEAFREAVVELAQGDFDEQTLVRSLRITFSDLGHVDFFVQGSRRWRVMRPALVGLSERSEHLFVGGRTRSLLERLCHAVASHATIRLTESVPGLSRVHVTGDPEAVAAAVKGIGIDYVADAAARLSGRLPSIRAILEMGQPAQEPINWSVRSWCFQHERWVHERLERTVRLAFERSKSVHRSTAQRS
;
A
#
# COMPACT_ATOMS: atom_id res chain seq x y z
N MET A 1 -4.57 5.28 -26.91
CA MET A 1 -4.74 5.53 -25.46
C MET A 1 -3.99 4.42 -24.74
N LYS A 2 -2.98 4.76 -23.92
CA LYS A 2 -2.16 3.75 -23.21
C LYS A 2 -3.06 3.06 -22.18
N SER A 3 -3.23 1.75 -22.26
CA SER A 3 -4.06 1.00 -21.32
C SER A 3 -3.17 0.10 -20.47
N TRP A 4 -2.79 0.59 -19.30
CA TRP A 4 -2.10 -0.21 -18.28
C TRP A 4 -3.00 -1.29 -17.69
N ASP A 5 -4.33 -1.15 -17.83
CA ASP A 5 -5.27 -2.25 -17.61
C ASP A 5 -4.96 -3.46 -18.51
N LEU A 6 -4.55 -3.24 -19.76
CA LEU A 6 -4.12 -4.32 -20.66
C LEU A 6 -2.81 -4.97 -20.17
N LEU A 7 -1.87 -4.16 -19.69
CA LEU A 7 -0.63 -4.67 -19.08
C LEU A 7 -0.96 -5.54 -17.87
N LEU A 8 -1.83 -5.08 -16.98
CA LEU A 8 -2.27 -5.85 -15.80
C LEU A 8 -2.96 -7.15 -16.20
N GLU A 9 -3.79 -7.12 -17.24
CA GLU A 9 -4.46 -8.31 -17.78
C GLU A 9 -3.45 -9.34 -18.30
N TRP A 10 -2.46 -8.91 -19.09
CA TRP A 10 -1.36 -9.76 -19.54
C TRP A 10 -0.55 -10.34 -18.37
N MET A 11 -0.17 -9.51 -17.39
CA MET A 11 0.55 -9.98 -16.20
C MET A 11 -0.29 -11.00 -15.42
N THR A 12 -1.60 -10.78 -15.33
CA THR A 12 -2.53 -11.67 -14.63
C THR A 12 -2.62 -13.04 -15.29
N GLN A 13 -2.64 -13.09 -16.62
CA GLN A 13 -2.66 -14.35 -17.37
C GLN A 13 -1.38 -15.17 -17.16
N LEU A 14 -0.22 -14.51 -17.04
CA LEU A 14 1.05 -15.16 -16.76
C LEU A 14 1.24 -15.52 -15.29
N GLY A 15 0.66 -14.74 -14.37
CA GLY A 15 0.75 -14.93 -12.92
C GLY A 15 2.12 -14.57 -12.30
N SER A 16 3.23 -14.76 -13.02
CA SER A 16 4.57 -14.32 -12.61
C SER A 16 5.52 -14.21 -13.80
N GLY A 17 6.64 -13.50 -13.63
CA GLY A 17 7.65 -13.39 -14.69
C GLY A 17 8.93 -12.71 -14.25
N ALA A 18 9.86 -12.59 -15.19
CA ALA A 18 11.10 -11.84 -15.00
C ALA A 18 10.85 -10.33 -15.10
N TRP A 19 11.62 -9.54 -14.36
CA TRP A 19 11.58 -8.09 -14.40
C TRP A 19 11.77 -7.54 -15.83
N GLU A 20 12.64 -8.16 -16.61
CA GLU A 20 12.94 -7.80 -17.99
C GLU A 20 11.70 -7.92 -18.89
N ALA A 21 10.92 -9.00 -18.77
CA ALA A 21 9.68 -9.18 -19.52
C ALA A 21 8.63 -8.10 -19.20
N PHE A 22 8.56 -7.64 -17.94
CA PHE A 22 7.70 -6.50 -17.59
C PHE A 22 8.18 -5.20 -18.25
N ARG A 23 9.49 -4.94 -18.24
CA ARG A 23 10.07 -3.75 -18.88
C ARG A 23 9.77 -3.71 -20.37
N GLU A 24 10.00 -4.82 -21.05
CA GLU A 24 9.73 -4.97 -22.48
C GLU A 24 8.26 -4.70 -22.80
N ALA A 25 7.33 -5.28 -22.03
CA ALA A 25 5.89 -5.05 -22.20
C ALA A 25 5.49 -3.59 -21.94
N VAL A 26 6.11 -2.91 -20.97
CA VAL A 26 5.88 -1.47 -20.74
C VAL A 26 6.31 -0.65 -21.95
N VAL A 27 7.51 -0.90 -22.48
CA VAL A 27 8.05 -0.18 -23.63
C VAL A 27 7.15 -0.38 -24.87
N GLU A 28 6.72 -1.62 -25.10
CA GLU A 28 5.84 -1.97 -26.22
C GLU A 28 4.49 -1.23 -26.14
N LEU A 29 3.88 -1.16 -24.95
CA LEU A 29 2.58 -0.51 -24.75
C LEU A 29 2.65 1.02 -24.68
N ALA A 30 3.80 1.57 -24.28
CA ALA A 30 3.93 2.99 -24.00
C ALA A 30 3.92 3.89 -25.24
N GLN A 31 4.11 3.37 -26.45
CA GLN A 31 4.01 4.06 -27.76
C GLN A 31 4.31 5.58 -27.75
N GLY A 32 5.46 5.99 -28.27
CA GLY A 32 5.85 7.39 -28.42
C GLY A 32 7.17 7.72 -27.70
N ASP A 33 7.44 9.01 -27.52
CA ASP A 33 8.65 9.47 -26.83
C ASP A 33 8.39 9.56 -25.31
N PHE A 34 9.19 8.84 -24.52
CA PHE A 34 9.09 8.79 -23.07
C PHE A 34 10.43 8.40 -22.45
N ASP A 35 10.67 8.86 -21.23
CA ASP A 35 11.76 8.32 -20.41
C ASP A 35 11.36 6.94 -19.89
N GLU A 36 11.93 5.90 -20.51
CA GLU A 36 11.70 4.50 -20.16
C GLU A 36 11.94 4.24 -18.67
N GLN A 37 13.05 4.72 -18.11
CA GLN A 37 13.43 4.40 -16.74
C GLN A 37 12.42 4.99 -15.76
N THR A 38 12.01 6.22 -15.99
CA THR A 38 11.00 6.89 -15.15
C THR A 38 9.64 6.21 -15.27
N LEU A 39 9.19 5.87 -16.48
CA LEU A 39 7.89 5.23 -16.71
C LEU A 39 7.82 3.83 -16.09
N VAL A 40 8.80 2.98 -16.38
CA VAL A 40 8.90 1.62 -15.83
C VAL A 40 8.91 1.65 -14.30
N ARG A 41 9.69 2.55 -13.70
CA ARG A 41 9.75 2.70 -12.25
C ARG A 41 8.41 3.16 -11.67
N SER A 42 7.75 4.13 -12.30
CA SER A 42 6.46 4.67 -11.87
C SER A 42 5.37 3.60 -11.92
N LEU A 43 5.26 2.85 -13.01
CA LEU A 43 4.28 1.78 -13.15
C LEU A 43 4.52 0.65 -12.16
N ARG A 44 5.78 0.25 -11.96
CA ARG A 44 6.16 -0.74 -10.95
C ARG A 44 5.67 -0.34 -9.55
N ILE A 45 5.94 0.90 -9.14
CA ILE A 45 5.50 1.44 -7.86
C ILE A 45 3.96 1.46 -7.81
N THR A 46 3.32 1.95 -8.86
CA THR A 46 1.85 2.05 -8.93
C THR A 46 1.16 0.69 -8.80
N PHE A 47 1.61 -0.33 -9.53
CA PHE A 47 1.06 -1.69 -9.44
C PHE A 47 1.28 -2.33 -8.06
N SER A 48 2.41 -2.04 -7.42
CA SER A 48 2.73 -2.52 -6.08
C SER A 48 1.87 -1.83 -5.02
N ASP A 49 1.77 -0.50 -5.07
CA ASP A 49 1.04 0.31 -4.10
C ASP A 49 -0.47 0.04 -4.15
N LEU A 50 -1.00 -0.26 -5.34
CA LEU A 50 -2.40 -0.66 -5.52
C LEU A 50 -2.65 -2.14 -5.19
N GLY A 51 -1.63 -2.89 -4.78
CA GLY A 51 -1.75 -4.29 -4.38
C GLY A 51 -2.05 -5.26 -5.53
N HIS A 52 -1.71 -4.88 -6.78
CA HIS A 52 -1.91 -5.74 -7.94
C HIS A 52 -0.75 -6.73 -8.14
N VAL A 53 0.48 -6.24 -7.99
CA VAL A 53 1.70 -6.99 -8.33
C VAL A 53 2.78 -6.78 -7.29
N ASP A 54 3.39 -7.87 -6.85
CA ASP A 54 4.58 -7.88 -6.02
C ASP A 54 5.83 -7.94 -6.90
N PHE A 55 6.75 -7.01 -6.71
CA PHE A 55 8.00 -6.90 -7.48
C PHE A 55 9.20 -7.17 -6.58
N PHE A 56 10.24 -7.76 -7.17
CA PHE A 56 11.45 -8.20 -6.50
C PHE A 56 11.19 -9.15 -5.33
N VAL A 57 10.31 -10.12 -5.57
CA VAL A 57 9.93 -11.14 -4.60
C VAL A 57 11.20 -11.75 -3.99
N GLN A 58 11.34 -11.60 -2.66
CA GLN A 58 12.50 -12.11 -1.89
C GLN A 58 13.87 -11.59 -2.41
N GLY A 59 13.94 -10.37 -2.93
CA GLY A 59 15.17 -9.77 -3.44
C GLY A 59 15.59 -10.26 -4.83
N SER A 60 14.75 -11.07 -5.49
CA SER A 60 14.99 -11.53 -6.87
C SER A 60 14.65 -10.46 -7.92
N ARG A 61 14.97 -10.69 -9.19
CA ARG A 61 14.51 -9.85 -10.33
C ARG A 61 13.24 -10.40 -10.95
N ARG A 62 12.24 -10.71 -10.12
CA ARG A 62 10.96 -11.30 -10.56
C ARG A 62 9.78 -10.51 -10.05
N TRP A 63 8.69 -10.60 -10.79
CA TRP A 63 7.38 -10.12 -10.37
C TRP A 63 6.39 -11.27 -10.24
N ARG A 64 5.36 -11.06 -9.44
CA ARG A 64 4.27 -12.01 -9.21
C ARG A 64 2.97 -11.24 -9.01
N VAL A 65 1.93 -11.64 -9.73
CA VAL A 65 0.60 -11.06 -9.56
C VAL A 65 -0.04 -11.58 -8.27
N MET A 66 -0.64 -10.67 -7.51
CA MET A 66 -1.36 -11.02 -6.30
C MET A 66 -2.69 -11.69 -6.67
N ARG A 67 -3.17 -12.63 -5.84
CA ARG A 67 -4.48 -13.25 -6.08
C ARG A 67 -5.58 -12.17 -6.09
N PRO A 68 -6.56 -12.27 -7.00
CA PRO A 68 -7.67 -11.33 -7.02
C PRO A 68 -8.43 -11.37 -5.70
N ALA A 69 -8.65 -10.21 -5.10
CA ALA A 69 -9.36 -10.09 -3.84
C ALA A 69 -10.22 -8.84 -3.82
N LEU A 70 -11.37 -8.93 -3.14
CA LEU A 70 -12.18 -7.78 -2.78
C LEU A 70 -11.93 -7.44 -1.32
N VAL A 71 -11.43 -6.23 -1.10
CA VAL A 71 -10.96 -5.77 0.21
C VAL A 71 -11.91 -4.73 0.76
N GLY A 72 -12.52 -5.00 1.91
CA GLY A 72 -13.37 -4.06 2.64
C GLY A 72 -12.54 -2.98 3.33
N LEU A 73 -12.97 -1.73 3.18
CA LEU A 73 -12.47 -0.57 3.90
C LEU A 73 -13.32 -0.38 5.17
N SER A 74 -12.69 -0.38 6.35
CA SER A 74 -13.25 -0.21 7.71
C SER A 74 -14.71 0.25 7.80
N GLU A 75 -15.58 -0.49 8.52
CA GLU A 75 -17.01 -0.22 8.85
C GLU A 75 -17.91 0.39 7.77
N ARG A 76 -17.43 0.55 6.54
CA ARG A 76 -18.15 1.15 5.42
C ARG A 76 -18.53 0.06 4.45
N SER A 77 -19.63 0.30 3.75
CA SER A 77 -20.05 -0.45 2.57
C SER A 77 -19.07 -0.30 1.39
N GLU A 78 -17.83 0.13 1.60
CA GLU A 78 -16.84 0.43 0.57
C GLU A 78 -15.81 -0.68 0.46
N HIS A 79 -15.53 -1.10 -0.78
CA HIS A 79 -14.59 -2.15 -1.08
C HIS A 79 -13.71 -1.79 -2.28
N LEU A 80 -12.49 -2.32 -2.30
CA LEU A 80 -11.54 -2.20 -3.40
C LEU A 80 -11.25 -3.57 -3.99
N PHE A 81 -11.34 -3.69 -5.31
CA PHE A 81 -10.89 -4.88 -6.01
C PHE A 81 -9.41 -4.75 -6.38
N VAL A 82 -8.59 -5.62 -5.80
CA VAL A 82 -7.12 -5.64 -5.90
C VAL A 82 -6.62 -6.99 -6.43
N GLY A 83 -5.32 -7.07 -6.71
CA GLY A 83 -4.70 -8.26 -7.29
C GLY A 83 -4.88 -8.37 -8.80
N GLY A 84 -4.72 -9.59 -9.31
CA GLY A 84 -4.85 -9.88 -10.73
C GLY A 84 -6.24 -9.53 -11.27
N ARG A 85 -6.28 -8.96 -12.47
CA ARG A 85 -7.53 -8.56 -13.13
C ARG A 85 -7.48 -8.85 -14.62
N THR A 86 -8.49 -9.58 -15.09
CA THR A 86 -8.82 -9.71 -16.51
C THR A 86 -10.17 -9.04 -16.76
N ARG A 87 -10.48 -8.73 -18.03
CA ARG A 87 -11.81 -8.21 -18.40
C ARG A 87 -12.91 -9.17 -18.02
N SER A 88 -12.73 -10.47 -18.32
CA SER A 88 -13.68 -11.52 -17.98
C SER A 88 -13.92 -11.65 -16.48
N LEU A 89 -12.88 -11.49 -15.65
CA LEU A 89 -13.05 -11.51 -14.19
C LEU A 89 -13.83 -10.29 -13.70
N LEU A 90 -13.57 -9.12 -14.28
CA LEU A 90 -14.29 -7.89 -13.95
C LEU A 90 -15.77 -7.97 -14.36
N GLU A 91 -16.08 -8.51 -15.54
CA GLU A 91 -17.45 -8.75 -15.99
C GLU A 91 -18.20 -9.70 -15.04
N ARG A 92 -17.56 -10.79 -14.62
CA ARG A 92 -18.13 -11.72 -13.63
C ARG A 92 -18.35 -11.05 -12.27
N LEU A 93 -17.41 -10.21 -11.84
CA LEU A 93 -17.58 -9.40 -10.62
C LEU A 93 -18.78 -8.48 -10.74
N CYS A 94 -18.89 -7.75 -11.85
CA CYS A 94 -20.03 -6.86 -12.13
C CYS A 94 -21.36 -7.60 -12.08
N HIS A 95 -21.42 -8.77 -12.71
CA HIS A 95 -22.63 -9.59 -12.69
C HIS A 95 -22.95 -10.11 -11.28
N ALA A 96 -21.96 -10.63 -10.56
CA ALA A 96 -22.14 -11.24 -9.24
C ALA A 96 -22.68 -10.24 -8.20
N VAL A 97 -22.25 -8.97 -8.25
CA VAL A 97 -22.63 -7.97 -7.24
C VAL A 97 -23.76 -7.05 -7.70
N ALA A 98 -24.27 -7.18 -8.92
CA ALA A 98 -25.24 -6.24 -9.53
C ALA A 98 -26.50 -5.99 -8.67
N SER A 99 -26.97 -7.00 -7.93
CA SER A 99 -28.16 -6.91 -7.07
C SER A 99 -27.88 -6.36 -5.67
N HIS A 100 -26.62 -6.21 -5.28
CA HIS A 100 -26.20 -5.96 -3.90
C HIS A 100 -25.26 -4.76 -3.75
N ALA A 101 -24.66 -4.30 -4.85
CA ALA A 101 -23.66 -3.25 -4.83
C ALA A 101 -23.65 -2.45 -6.14
N THR A 102 -23.03 -1.28 -6.06
CA THR A 102 -22.67 -0.45 -7.20
C THR A 102 -21.17 -0.54 -7.44
N ILE A 103 -20.76 -0.58 -8.71
CA ILE A 103 -19.36 -0.58 -9.09
C ILE A 103 -19.03 0.75 -9.76
N ARG A 104 -17.90 1.34 -9.37
CA ARG A 104 -17.34 2.52 -9.99
C ARG A 104 -15.91 2.25 -10.41
N LEU A 105 -15.61 2.53 -11.68
CA LEU A 105 -14.25 2.55 -12.20
C LEU A 105 -13.73 3.99 -12.17
N THR A 106 -12.59 4.21 -11.54
CA THR A 106 -11.88 5.49 -11.54
C THR A 106 -10.44 5.27 -11.98
N GLU A 107 -9.86 6.18 -12.75
CA GLU A 107 -8.43 6.07 -13.07
C GLU A 107 -7.59 6.39 -11.83
N SER A 108 -6.68 5.49 -11.45
CA SER A 108 -5.64 5.81 -10.43
C SER A 108 -4.52 6.62 -11.04
N VAL A 109 -4.14 6.25 -12.25
CA VAL A 109 -3.25 6.97 -13.16
C VAL A 109 -3.82 6.81 -14.57
N PRO A 110 -3.51 7.70 -15.53
CA PRO A 110 -4.02 7.58 -16.89
C PRO A 110 -3.76 6.17 -17.45
N GLY A 111 -4.82 5.45 -17.82
CA GLY A 111 -4.74 4.10 -18.37
C GLY A 111 -4.79 2.94 -17.37
N LEU A 112 -4.82 3.19 -16.05
CA LEU A 112 -4.98 2.15 -15.02
C LEU A 112 -6.20 2.40 -14.15
N SER A 113 -7.20 1.53 -14.25
CA SER A 113 -8.45 1.64 -13.51
C SER A 113 -8.35 1.10 -12.08
N ARG A 114 -8.98 1.78 -11.14
CA ARG A 114 -9.34 1.31 -9.80
C ARG A 114 -10.81 0.94 -9.79
N VAL A 115 -11.12 -0.22 -9.22
CA VAL A 115 -12.47 -0.74 -9.15
C VAL A 115 -12.95 -0.62 -7.71
N HIS A 116 -13.85 0.33 -7.48
CA HIS A 116 -14.56 0.53 -6.22
C HIS A 116 -15.89 -0.22 -6.27
N VAL A 117 -16.23 -0.90 -5.18
CA VAL A 117 -17.51 -1.59 -5.02
C VAL A 117 -18.17 -1.08 -3.74
N THR A 118 -19.38 -0.53 -3.87
CA THR A 118 -20.16 0.01 -2.75
C THR A 118 -21.41 -0.82 -2.53
N GLY A 119 -21.50 -1.53 -1.41
CA GLY A 119 -22.63 -2.41 -1.08
C GLY A 119 -22.52 -3.01 0.32
N ASP A 120 -23.55 -3.75 0.73
CA ASP A 120 -23.55 -4.44 2.02
C ASP A 120 -22.39 -5.47 2.11
N PRO A 121 -21.55 -5.44 3.15
CA PRO A 121 -20.39 -6.32 3.26
C PRO A 121 -20.72 -7.82 3.20
N GLU A 122 -21.80 -8.26 3.83
CA GLU A 122 -22.16 -9.69 3.87
C GLU A 122 -22.68 -10.16 2.51
N ALA A 123 -23.57 -9.37 1.89
CA ALA A 123 -24.09 -9.67 0.57
C ALA A 123 -22.99 -9.67 -0.50
N VAL A 124 -22.08 -8.69 -0.42
CA VAL A 124 -20.92 -8.60 -1.31
C VAL A 124 -19.96 -9.78 -1.11
N ALA A 125 -19.64 -10.14 0.14
CA ALA A 125 -18.79 -11.27 0.45
C ALA A 125 -19.35 -12.60 -0.09
N ALA A 126 -20.66 -12.81 0.07
CA ALA A 126 -21.35 -13.99 -0.45
C ALA A 126 -21.30 -14.05 -2.00
N ALA A 127 -21.55 -12.92 -2.66
CA ALA A 127 -21.52 -12.81 -4.12
C ALA A 127 -20.13 -13.12 -4.70
N VAL A 128 -19.06 -12.53 -4.15
CA VAL A 128 -17.70 -12.72 -4.70
C VAL A 128 -17.13 -14.11 -4.44
N LYS A 129 -17.56 -14.77 -3.36
CA LYS A 129 -17.20 -16.18 -3.09
C LYS A 129 -17.69 -17.12 -4.20
N GLY A 130 -18.87 -16.86 -4.77
CA GLY A 130 -19.45 -17.65 -5.86
C GLY A 130 -18.63 -17.63 -7.15
N ILE A 131 -17.79 -16.61 -7.35
CA ILE A 131 -16.91 -16.46 -8.52
C ILE A 131 -15.42 -16.70 -8.21
N GLY A 132 -15.12 -17.20 -7.00
CA GLY A 132 -13.77 -17.58 -6.59
C GLY A 132 -12.84 -16.41 -6.28
N ILE A 133 -13.38 -15.23 -5.94
CA ILE A 133 -12.60 -14.08 -5.47
C ILE A 133 -12.55 -14.11 -3.94
N ASP A 134 -11.36 -13.91 -3.37
CA ASP A 134 -11.18 -13.83 -1.93
C ASP A 134 -11.80 -12.53 -1.38
N TYR A 135 -12.55 -12.62 -0.28
CA TYR A 135 -13.05 -11.46 0.44
C TYR A 135 -12.22 -11.20 1.70
N VAL A 136 -11.71 -9.98 1.85
CA VAL A 136 -10.93 -9.56 3.02
C VAL A 136 -11.67 -8.43 3.72
N ALA A 137 -12.41 -8.77 4.78
CA ALA A 137 -13.04 -7.79 5.66
C ALA A 137 -11.98 -6.94 6.37
N ASP A 138 -12.27 -5.65 6.50
CA ASP A 138 -11.49 -4.65 7.26
C ASP A 138 -9.97 -4.85 7.14
N ALA A 139 -9.46 -4.75 5.91
CA ALA A 139 -8.04 -4.96 5.69
C ALA A 139 -7.18 -3.96 6.45
N ALA A 140 -7.68 -2.74 6.69
CA ALA A 140 -6.97 -1.74 7.48
C ALA A 140 -6.71 -2.23 8.91
N ALA A 141 -7.74 -2.72 9.62
CA ALA A 141 -7.56 -3.27 10.96
C ALA A 141 -6.70 -4.54 10.96
N ARG A 142 -6.86 -5.41 9.97
CA ARG A 142 -6.05 -6.64 9.87
C ARG A 142 -4.58 -6.36 9.60
N LEU A 143 -4.29 -5.36 8.78
CA LEU A 143 -2.91 -4.92 8.49
C LEU A 143 -2.32 -4.21 9.71
N SER A 144 -3.06 -3.30 10.35
CA SER A 144 -2.58 -2.56 11.52
C SER A 144 -2.29 -3.49 12.69
N GLY A 145 -3.14 -4.49 12.93
CA GLY A 145 -2.94 -5.49 13.98
C GLY A 145 -1.74 -6.43 13.78
N ARG A 146 -1.18 -6.49 12.56
CA ARG A 146 0.04 -7.26 12.26
C ARG A 146 1.32 -6.45 12.41
N LEU A 147 1.21 -5.13 12.43
CA LEU A 147 2.36 -4.26 12.64
C LEU A 147 2.68 -4.19 14.13
N PRO A 148 3.96 -4.30 14.53
CA PRO A 148 4.32 -4.07 15.92
C PRO A 148 3.92 -2.64 16.30
N SER A 149 3.37 -2.48 17.50
CA SER A 149 3.04 -1.15 18.00
C SER A 149 4.29 -0.28 18.07
N ILE A 150 4.13 1.05 17.97
CA ILE A 150 5.26 1.98 18.11
C ILE A 150 5.99 1.73 19.44
N ARG A 151 5.26 1.40 20.52
CA ARG A 151 5.85 1.02 21.80
C ARG A 151 6.71 -0.25 21.69
N ALA A 152 6.21 -1.31 21.05
CA ALA A 152 7.00 -2.53 20.87
C ALA A 152 8.27 -2.27 20.05
N ILE A 153 8.18 -1.43 19.01
CA ILE A 153 9.34 -1.01 18.22
C ILE A 153 10.37 -0.26 19.09
N LEU A 154 9.90 0.66 19.94
CA LEU A 154 10.76 1.43 20.86
C LEU A 154 11.40 0.53 21.94
N GLU A 155 10.70 -0.48 22.42
CA GLU A 155 11.24 -1.45 23.39
C GLU A 155 12.35 -2.33 22.79
N MET A 156 12.27 -2.63 21.49
CA MET A 156 13.29 -3.39 20.75
C MET A 156 14.42 -2.51 20.19
N GLY A 157 14.26 -1.18 20.26
CA GLY A 157 15.25 -0.22 19.75
C GLY A 157 16.53 -0.23 20.57
N GLN A 158 17.67 -0.07 19.90
CA GLN A 158 18.92 0.22 20.60
C GLN A 158 18.94 1.69 21.02
N PRO A 159 19.24 2.01 22.30
CA PRO A 159 19.32 3.38 22.76
C PRO A 159 20.34 4.16 21.93
N ALA A 160 19.88 5.19 21.23
CA ALA A 160 20.79 6.12 20.59
C ALA A 160 21.58 6.90 21.65
N GLN A 161 22.86 7.09 21.39
CA GLN A 161 23.72 7.90 22.24
C GLN A 161 23.35 9.38 22.07
N GLU A 162 23.03 10.04 23.18
CA GLU A 162 22.64 11.45 23.18
C GLU A 162 23.86 12.36 22.94
N PRO A 163 23.72 13.44 22.14
CA PRO A 163 24.76 14.46 22.03
C PRO A 163 25.07 15.09 23.39
N ILE A 164 26.36 15.26 23.67
CA ILE A 164 26.86 15.86 24.92
C ILE A 164 26.46 17.35 24.95
N ASN A 165 26.00 17.85 26.10
CA ASN A 165 25.55 19.23 26.36
C ASN A 165 24.22 19.68 25.72
N TRP A 166 23.41 18.76 25.20
CA TRP A 166 22.09 19.10 24.65
C TRP A 166 20.99 18.91 25.70
N SER A 167 19.96 19.76 25.64
CA SER A 167 18.74 19.54 26.45
C SER A 167 17.90 18.46 25.78
N VAL A 168 17.29 17.59 26.59
CA VAL A 168 16.45 16.49 26.10
C VAL A 168 15.00 16.72 26.53
N ARG A 169 14.06 16.47 25.63
CA ARG A 169 12.64 16.23 25.96
C ARG A 169 12.25 14.83 25.50
N SER A 170 11.37 14.20 26.25
CA SER A 170 10.84 12.88 25.94
C SER A 170 9.38 13.00 25.55
N TRP A 171 8.92 12.23 24.57
CA TRP A 171 7.49 12.13 24.27
C TRP A 171 6.81 11.25 25.32
N CYS A 172 5.81 11.77 26.02
CA CYS A 172 5.03 10.98 26.96
C CYS A 172 3.76 10.45 26.26
N PHE A 173 3.72 9.15 25.97
CA PHE A 173 2.56 8.53 25.31
C PHE A 173 1.28 8.54 26.16
N GLN A 174 1.39 8.62 27.50
CA GLN A 174 0.20 8.67 28.38
C GLN A 174 -0.52 10.03 28.30
N HIS A 175 0.24 11.11 28.11
CA HIS A 175 -0.27 12.48 28.15
C HIS A 175 -0.20 13.17 26.78
N GLU A 176 0.22 12.44 25.75
CA GLU A 176 0.41 12.89 24.36
C GLU A 176 1.13 14.24 24.24
N ARG A 177 2.18 14.43 25.04
CA ARG A 177 2.94 15.68 25.11
C ARG A 177 4.43 15.46 25.33
N TRP A 178 5.22 16.45 24.92
CA TRP A 178 6.63 16.53 25.27
C TRP A 178 6.81 16.90 26.74
N VAL A 179 7.60 16.11 27.47
CA VAL A 179 8.02 16.39 28.85
C VAL A 179 9.53 16.61 28.90
N HIS A 180 9.99 17.47 29.82
CA HIS A 180 11.42 17.72 30.04
C HIS A 180 12.10 16.63 30.88
N GLU A 181 11.32 15.67 31.37
CA GLU A 181 11.81 14.49 32.05
C GLU A 181 12.43 13.51 31.06
N ARG A 182 13.43 12.77 31.53
CA ARG A 182 14.04 11.67 30.80
C ARG A 182 13.19 10.43 31.00
N LEU A 183 12.34 10.12 30.02
CA LEU A 183 11.58 8.88 30.00
C LEU A 183 12.38 7.80 29.27
N GLU A 184 12.33 6.58 29.76
CA GLU A 184 12.91 5.42 29.08
C GLU A 184 12.02 4.96 27.92
N ARG A 185 12.65 4.33 26.90
CA ARG A 185 11.97 3.64 25.80
C ARG A 185 10.88 4.48 25.12
N THR A 186 11.24 5.73 24.83
CA THR A 186 10.37 6.67 24.12
C THR A 186 11.16 7.48 23.11
N VAL A 187 10.46 8.18 22.23
CA VAL A 187 11.06 9.15 21.32
C VAL A 187 11.62 10.32 22.13
N ARG A 188 12.90 10.63 21.90
CA ARG A 188 13.58 11.78 22.50
C ARG A 188 13.91 12.83 21.44
N LEU A 189 13.81 14.08 21.84
CA LEU A 189 14.25 15.23 21.06
C LEU A 189 15.39 15.90 21.82
N ALA A 190 16.58 15.91 21.22
CA ALA A 190 17.70 16.69 21.70
C ALA A 190 17.67 18.08 21.04
N PHE A 191 17.92 19.15 21.79
CA PHE A 191 18.03 20.52 21.27
C PHE A 191 19.06 21.35 22.03
N GLU A 192 19.72 22.27 21.32
CA GLU A 192 20.58 23.29 21.91
C GLU A 192 19.75 24.41 22.54
N ARG A 193 20.03 24.74 23.80
CA ARG A 193 19.54 25.98 24.41
C ARG A 193 20.44 27.14 23.98
N SER A 194 20.43 27.50 22.69
CA SER A 194 21.01 28.78 22.26
C SER A 194 19.92 29.84 22.17
N LYS A 195 20.18 31.02 22.74
CA LYS A 195 19.36 32.21 22.51
C LYS A 195 19.29 32.41 21.00
N SER A 196 18.09 32.31 20.43
CA SER A 196 17.75 32.74 19.06
C SER A 196 18.29 31.92 17.87
N VAL A 197 18.09 30.60 17.80
CA VAL A 197 17.74 29.83 16.56
C VAL A 197 17.34 28.39 16.96
N HIS A 198 16.16 27.90 16.52
CA HIS A 198 15.76 26.50 16.68
C HIS A 198 16.34 25.64 15.55
N ARG A 199 17.29 24.75 15.86
CA ARG A 199 17.61 23.59 15.02
C ARG A 199 17.18 22.34 15.76
N SER A 200 16.22 21.61 15.20
CA SER A 200 15.75 20.33 15.74
C SER A 200 16.38 19.18 14.96
N THR A 201 16.84 18.16 15.69
CA THR A 201 17.23 16.88 15.10
C THR A 201 16.52 15.80 15.90
N ALA A 202 15.53 15.15 15.28
CA ALA A 202 14.84 14.02 15.89
C ALA A 202 15.75 12.79 15.81
N GLN A 203 16.18 12.26 16.96
CA GLN A 203 16.91 11.00 17.02
C GLN A 203 16.04 9.95 17.71
N ARG A 204 15.95 8.77 17.10
CA ARG A 204 15.25 7.62 17.67
C ARG A 204 16.16 7.00 18.72
N SER A 205 15.66 6.84 19.95
CA SER A 205 16.30 6.06 21.00
C SER A 205 15.52 4.80 21.29
#